data_AF-A0A645FFX4-F1
#
_entry.id   AF-A0A645FFX4-F1
#
_cell.length_a   1.000
_cell.length_b   1.000
_cell.length_c   1.000
_cell.angle_alpha   90.00
_cell.angle_beta   90.00
_cell.angle_gamma   90.00
#
_symmetry.space_group_name_H-M   'P 1'
#
loop_
_entity.id
_entity.type
_entity.pdbx_description
1 polymer ?
#
loop_
_entity_poly.entity_id
_entity_poly.type
_entity_poly.pdbx_seq_one_letter_code
_entity_poly.pdbx_strand_id
1 'polypeptide(L)'
;MHSAEYELQGKPDYIYKKRLGKGLVPVELKSGKIGDDPLPHRGDLLQLAAYFLIIEDVYGVRPKFGRLVYSDYMFVVKNIKSLRKEVLNTTKEMREMLIYGVGKANPSFVTCRYCVCNGTVCEYSGTEIIGGKGNESSCREE
;
A
#
# COMPACT_ATOMS: atom_id res chain seq x y z
N MET A 1 1.43 12.39 -10.96
CA MET A 1 0.87 13.56 -10.24
C MET A 1 1.60 13.70 -8.93
N HIS A 2 1.87 14.93 -8.49
CA HIS A 2 2.59 15.21 -7.25
C HIS A 2 1.74 16.15 -6.40
N SER A 3 1.57 15.79 -5.13
CA SER A 3 0.88 16.58 -4.11
C SER A 3 1.93 17.18 -3.19
N ALA A 4 2.07 18.51 -3.19
CA ALA A 4 3.01 19.20 -2.33
C ALA A 4 2.55 19.18 -0.86
N GLU A 5 1.24 19.32 -0.61
CA GLU A 5 0.67 19.36 0.74
C GLU A 5 0.97 18.08 1.54
N TYR A 6 0.82 16.92 0.90
CA TYR A 6 1.04 15.62 1.54
C TYR A 6 2.43 15.03 1.29
N GLU A 7 3.26 15.68 0.47
CA GLU A 7 4.53 15.14 -0.04
C GLU A 7 4.37 13.71 -0.59
N LEU A 8 3.34 13.52 -1.42
CA LEU A 8 3.01 12.25 -2.05
C LEU A 8 3.05 12.38 -3.56
N GLN A 9 3.58 11.35 -4.22
CA GLN A 9 3.60 11.25 -5.67
C GLN A 9 3.01 9.92 -6.12
N GLY A 10 2.27 9.94 -7.22
CA GLY A 10 1.74 8.73 -7.81
C GLY A 10 0.97 8.95 -9.11
N LYS A 11 0.65 7.84 -9.78
CA LYS A 11 -0.15 7.80 -10.99
C LYS A 11 -1.20 6.68 -10.85
N PRO A 12 -2.47 7.01 -10.59
CA PRO A 12 -3.57 6.07 -10.70
C PRO A 12 -3.67 5.54 -12.13
N ASP A 13 -4.13 4.31 -12.30
CA ASP A 13 -4.37 3.74 -13.63
C ASP A 13 -5.40 4.57 -14.41
N TYR A 14 -6.51 4.92 -13.76
CA TYR A 14 -7.55 5.78 -14.34
C TYR A 14 -8.12 6.77 -13.31
N ILE A 15 -8.58 7.91 -13.82
CA ILE A 15 -9.45 8.84 -13.08
C ILE A 15 -10.68 9.11 -13.95
N TYR A 16 -11.85 8.66 -13.50
CA TYR A 16 -13.11 8.96 -14.16
C TYR A 16 -13.69 10.27 -13.63
N LYS A 17 -14.13 11.13 -14.54
CA LYS A 17 -14.94 12.31 -14.22
C LYS A 17 -16.41 11.96 -14.32
N LYS A 18 -17.19 12.32 -13.29
CA LYS A 18 -18.66 12.18 -13.35
C LYS A 18 -19.21 13.07 -14.47
N ARG A 19 -20.22 12.56 -15.19
CA ARG A 19 -20.91 13.31 -16.26
C ARG A 19 -21.53 14.61 -15.74
N LEU A 20 -22.00 14.61 -14.49
CA LEU A 20 -22.56 15.78 -13.82
C LEU A 20 -21.69 16.18 -12.62
N GLY A 21 -21.37 17.46 -12.52
CA GLY A 21 -20.55 18.04 -11.45
C GLY A 21 -19.05 17.84 -11.63
N LYS A 22 -18.29 18.17 -10.57
CA LYS A 22 -16.81 18.11 -10.57
C LYS A 22 -16.26 16.79 -10.02
N GLY A 23 -17.10 15.78 -9.78
CA GLY A 23 -16.68 14.56 -9.08
C GLY A 23 -15.63 13.75 -9.85
N LEU A 24 -14.51 13.43 -9.19
CA LEU A 24 -13.47 12.54 -9.68
C LEU A 24 -13.51 11.21 -8.93
N VAL A 25 -13.28 10.11 -9.66
CA VAL A 25 -13.26 8.74 -9.13
C VAL A 25 -11.98 8.06 -9.59
N PRO A 26 -10.95 7.92 -8.73
CA PRO A 26 -9.78 7.11 -9.06
C PRO A 26 -10.15 5.64 -9.15
N VAL A 27 -9.50 4.95 -10.08
CA VAL A 27 -9.60 3.50 -10.26
C VAL A 27 -8.20 2.93 -10.33
N GLU A 28 -7.97 1.92 -9.51
CA GLU A 28 -6.72 1.17 -9.41
C GLU A 28 -6.98 -0.27 -9.84
N LEU A 29 -6.18 -0.79 -10.76
CA LEU A 29 -6.25 -2.15 -11.26
C LEU A 29 -5.21 -3.04 -10.57
N LYS A 30 -5.62 -4.27 -10.25
CA LYS A 30 -4.77 -5.30 -9.66
C LYS A 30 -4.85 -6.56 -10.52
N SER A 31 -3.69 -7.07 -10.92
CA SER A 31 -3.59 -8.31 -11.71
C SER A 31 -3.95 -9.54 -10.90
N GLY A 32 -3.82 -9.48 -9.57
CA GLY A 32 -4.18 -10.55 -8.66
C GLY A 32 -5.69 -10.81 -8.59
N LYS A 33 -6.02 -11.89 -7.89
CA LYS A 33 -7.37 -12.25 -7.46
C LYS A 33 -7.52 -11.91 -5.99
N ILE A 34 -8.73 -11.56 -5.57
CA ILE A 34 -9.04 -11.45 -4.15
C ILE A 34 -9.51 -12.80 -3.56
N GLY A 35 -10.07 -13.69 -4.38
CA GLY A 35 -10.61 -14.96 -3.90
C GLY A 35 -11.80 -14.76 -2.96
N ASP A 36 -11.79 -15.49 -1.84
CA ASP A 36 -12.86 -15.44 -0.83
C ASP A 36 -12.65 -14.35 0.23
N ASP A 37 -11.57 -13.56 0.13
CA ASP A 37 -11.27 -12.51 1.10
C ASP A 37 -12.34 -11.40 1.06
N PRO A 38 -12.98 -11.07 2.20
CA PRO A 38 -14.08 -10.11 2.23
C PRO A 38 -13.61 -8.65 2.11
N LEU A 39 -12.31 -8.40 2.22
CA LEU A 39 -11.69 -7.08 2.23
C LEU A 39 -10.49 -7.04 1.29
N PRO A 40 -10.21 -5.90 0.65
CA PRO A 40 -9.02 -5.77 -0.19
C PRO A 40 -7.74 -5.88 0.63
N HIS A 41 -6.64 -6.31 0.00
CA HIS A 41 -5.33 -6.27 0.63
C HIS A 41 -4.99 -4.87 1.13
N ARG A 42 -4.43 -4.79 2.34
CA ARG A 42 -4.18 -3.50 3.02
C ARG A 42 -3.30 -2.56 2.20
N GLY A 43 -2.26 -3.05 1.55
CA GLY A 43 -1.37 -2.24 0.70
C GLY A 43 -2.13 -1.60 -0.46
N ASP A 44 -2.99 -2.37 -1.13
CA ASP A 44 -3.79 -1.90 -2.26
C ASP A 44 -4.84 -0.87 -1.81
N LEU A 45 -5.44 -1.08 -0.64
CA LEU A 45 -6.36 -0.13 -0.02
C LEU A 45 -5.66 1.22 0.28
N LEU A 46 -4.47 1.18 0.88
CA LEU A 46 -3.69 2.39 1.20
C LEU A 46 -3.15 3.09 -0.04
N GLN A 47 -2.80 2.35 -1.09
CA GLN A 47 -2.41 2.93 -2.37
C GLN A 47 -3.55 3.73 -3.00
N LEU A 48 -4.76 3.15 -3.08
CA LEU A 48 -5.94 3.88 -3.57
C LEU A 48 -6.26 5.09 -2.68
N ALA A 49 -6.11 4.95 -1.36
CA ALA A 49 -6.31 6.04 -0.42
C ALA A 49 -5.31 7.19 -0.59
N ALA A 50 -4.06 6.90 -0.92
CA ALA A 50 -3.07 7.92 -1.27
C ALA A 50 -3.52 8.74 -2.49
N TYR A 51 -4.18 8.12 -3.47
CA TYR A 51 -4.74 8.87 -4.60
C TYR A 51 -5.90 9.77 -4.21
N PHE A 52 -6.67 9.47 -3.16
CA PHE A 52 -7.66 10.42 -2.66
C PHE A 52 -7.01 11.72 -2.17
N LEU A 53 -5.86 11.63 -1.50
CA LEU A 53 -5.09 12.78 -1.03
C LEU A 53 -4.48 13.54 -2.21
N ILE A 54 -3.79 12.84 -3.11
CA ILE A 54 -3.14 13.46 -4.27
C ILE A 54 -4.14 14.18 -5.18
N ILE A 55 -5.30 13.57 -5.45
CA ILE A 55 -6.32 14.17 -6.33
C ILE A 55 -6.96 15.40 -5.67
N GLU A 56 -7.17 15.38 -4.35
CA GLU A 56 -7.73 16.51 -3.62
C GLU A 56 -6.80 17.74 -3.68
N ASP A 57 -5.49 17.54 -3.49
CA ASP A 57 -4.49 18.60 -3.60
C ASP A 57 -4.33 19.11 -5.04
N VAL A 58 -4.11 18.20 -6.00
CA VAL A 58 -3.78 18.55 -7.39
C VAL A 58 -4.96 19.17 -8.13
N TYR A 59 -6.19 18.70 -7.89
CA TYR A 59 -7.37 19.15 -8.65
C TYR A 59 -8.35 19.98 -7.82
N GLY A 60 -8.11 20.20 -6.53
CA GLY A 60 -9.03 20.89 -5.63
C GLY A 60 -10.37 20.18 -5.45
N VAL A 61 -10.46 18.89 -5.81
CA VAL A 61 -11.66 18.07 -5.72
C VAL A 61 -11.38 16.86 -4.86
N ARG A 62 -12.04 16.78 -3.70
CA ARG A 62 -12.00 15.59 -2.85
C ARG A 62 -12.82 14.45 -3.46
N PRO A 63 -12.20 13.31 -3.85
CA PRO A 63 -12.95 12.14 -4.28
C PRO A 63 -13.81 11.60 -3.14
N LYS A 64 -15.07 11.26 -3.40
CA LYS A 64 -15.95 10.67 -2.37
C LYS A 64 -15.67 9.18 -2.16
N PHE A 65 -15.25 8.51 -3.23
CA PHE A 65 -14.89 7.11 -3.26
C PHE A 65 -13.97 6.84 -4.45
N GLY A 66 -13.35 5.67 -4.47
CA GLY A 66 -12.59 5.12 -5.58
C GLY A 66 -12.97 3.66 -5.82
N ARG A 67 -12.41 3.06 -6.87
CA ARG A 67 -12.59 1.64 -7.16
C ARG A 67 -11.25 0.93 -7.15
N LEU A 68 -11.20 -0.22 -6.50
CA LEU A 68 -10.07 -1.12 -6.54
C LEU A 68 -10.53 -2.40 -7.25
N VAL A 69 -9.95 -2.68 -8.40
CA VAL A 69 -10.42 -3.69 -9.34
C VAL A 69 -9.41 -4.83 -9.41
N TYR A 70 -9.74 -5.95 -8.80
CA TYR A 70 -9.05 -7.22 -8.98
C TYR A 70 -9.61 -7.94 -10.21
N SER A 71 -8.92 -8.98 -10.67
CA SER A 71 -9.36 -9.76 -11.83
C SER A 71 -10.70 -10.46 -11.65
N ASP A 72 -11.10 -10.74 -10.42
CA ASP A 72 -12.31 -11.48 -10.04
C ASP A 72 -13.34 -10.65 -9.25
N TYR A 73 -12.96 -9.48 -8.72
CA TYR A 73 -13.85 -8.65 -7.90
C TYR A 73 -13.50 -7.16 -7.92
N MET A 74 -14.49 -6.31 -7.64
CA MET A 74 -14.32 -4.87 -7.54
C MET A 74 -14.81 -4.33 -6.20
N PHE A 75 -13.92 -3.69 -5.45
CA PHE A 75 -14.27 -2.95 -4.25
C PHE A 75 -14.58 -1.49 -4.56
N VAL A 76 -15.62 -0.95 -3.92
CA VAL A 76 -15.89 0.48 -3.85
C VAL A 76 -15.41 1.01 -2.50
N VAL A 77 -14.31 1.76 -2.51
CA VAL A 77 -13.66 2.25 -1.29
C VAL A 77 -14.08 3.70 -1.02
N LYS A 78 -14.68 3.98 0.14
CA LYS A 78 -15.06 5.33 0.56
C LYS A 78 -13.84 6.11 1.08
N ASN A 79 -13.75 7.39 0.71
CA ASN A 79 -12.70 8.30 1.21
C ASN A 79 -13.05 8.83 2.62
N ILE A 80 -12.94 7.96 3.62
CA ILE A 80 -13.24 8.27 5.02
C ILE A 80 -12.02 8.81 5.77
N LYS A 81 -12.26 9.53 6.88
CA LYS A 81 -11.19 10.17 7.67
C LYS A 81 -10.16 9.19 8.23
N SER A 82 -10.59 8.03 8.72
CA SER A 82 -9.70 7.01 9.28
C SER A 82 -8.71 6.48 8.25
N LEU A 83 -9.19 6.15 7.06
CA LEU A 83 -8.35 5.67 5.96
C LEU A 83 -7.30 6.70 5.53
N ARG A 84 -7.67 7.99 5.47
CA ARG A 84 -6.71 9.07 5.20
C ARG A 84 -5.65 9.18 6.28
N LYS A 85 -6.07 9.11 7.55
CA LYS A 85 -5.15 9.14 8.69
C LYS A 85 -4.17 7.97 8.64
N GLU A 86 -4.63 6.79 8.22
CA GLU A 86 -3.78 5.62 8.07
C GLU A 86 -2.69 5.81 6.99
N VAL A 87 -3.03 6.42 5.85
CA VAL A 87 -2.02 6.79 4.83
C VAL A 87 -0.99 7.75 5.41
N LEU A 88 -1.42 8.83 6.07
CA LEU A 88 -0.52 9.82 6.64
C LEU A 88 0.40 9.21 7.71
N ASN A 89 -0.15 8.39 8.62
CA ASN A 89 0.63 7.68 9.62
C ASN A 89 1.66 6.73 8.98
N THR A 90 1.22 5.93 8.00
CA THR A 90 2.11 5.00 7.30
C THR A 90 3.26 5.74 6.60
N THR A 91 2.96 6.86 5.93
CA THR A 91 3.99 7.67 5.25
C THR A 91 4.93 8.35 6.23
N LYS A 92 4.44 8.76 7.41
CA LYS A 92 5.28 9.27 8.50
C LYS A 92 6.25 8.20 8.99
N GLU A 93 5.75 7.00 9.26
CA GLU A 93 6.58 5.85 9.67
C GLU A 93 7.63 5.52 8.60
N MET A 94 7.26 5.52 7.31
CA MET A 94 8.21 5.33 6.20
C MET A 94 9.32 6.38 6.17
N ARG A 95 8.98 7.66 6.38
CA ARG A 95 9.96 8.77 6.42
C ARG A 95 10.87 8.65 7.64
N GLU A 96 10.32 8.31 8.81
CA GLU A 96 11.11 8.09 10.03
C GLU A 96 12.08 6.91 9.86
N MET A 97 11.64 5.81 9.22
CA MET A 97 12.52 4.68 8.88
C MET A 97 13.69 5.10 7.99
N LEU A 98 13.48 5.98 7.01
CA LEU A 98 14.55 6.49 6.14
C LEU A 98 15.56 7.37 6.88
N ILE A 99 15.12 8.14 7.88
CA ILE A 99 15.98 9.06 8.64
C ILE A 99 16.77 8.32 9.72
N TYR A 100 16.10 7.46 10.49
CA TYR A 100 16.69 6.84 11.67
C TYR A 100 17.21 5.42 11.42
N GLY A 101 16.86 4.79 10.30
CA GLY A 101 17.22 3.41 10.00
C GLY A 101 16.53 2.37 10.89
N VAL A 102 15.58 2.79 11.73
CA VAL A 102 14.86 1.91 12.66
C VAL A 102 13.45 1.68 12.12
N GLY A 103 13.17 0.44 11.74
CA GLY A 103 11.85 -0.02 11.31
C GLY A 103 11.48 -1.34 11.97
N LYS A 104 10.20 -1.54 12.25
CA LYS A 104 9.71 -2.82 12.76
C LYS A 104 9.37 -3.73 11.58
N ALA A 105 10.16 -4.77 11.35
CA ALA A 105 9.81 -5.82 10.41
C ALA A 105 8.59 -6.61 10.94
N ASN A 106 7.72 -7.05 10.04
CA ASN A 106 6.64 -7.99 10.33
C ASN A 106 6.84 -9.25 9.48
N PRO A 107 7.86 -10.07 9.81
CA PRO A 107 8.21 -11.22 8.98
C PRO A 107 7.15 -12.31 9.13
N SER A 108 6.78 -12.92 8.01
CA SER A 108 5.96 -14.13 7.97
C SER A 108 6.34 -14.93 6.74
N PHE A 109 6.09 -16.25 6.75
CA PHE A 109 6.37 -17.07 5.56
C PHE A 109 5.73 -16.48 4.29
N VAL A 110 4.48 -16.00 4.40
CA VAL A 110 3.71 -15.46 3.27
C VAL A 110 4.33 -14.18 2.69
N THR A 111 4.82 -13.26 3.54
CA THR A 111 5.42 -12.00 3.08
C THR A 111 6.89 -12.17 2.68
N CYS A 112 7.63 -13.02 3.40
CA CYS A 112 9.05 -13.24 3.17
C CYS A 112 9.31 -14.06 1.91
N ARG A 113 8.51 -15.08 1.57
CA ARG A 113 8.81 -15.98 0.43
C ARG A 113 8.93 -15.29 -0.92
N TYR A 114 8.27 -14.14 -1.10
CA TYR A 114 8.33 -13.34 -2.33
C TYR A 114 9.16 -12.06 -2.19
N CYS A 115 9.68 -11.79 -0.99
CA CYS A 115 10.50 -10.61 -0.74
C CYS A 115 11.87 -10.78 -1.40
N VAL A 116 12.29 -9.81 -2.19
CA VAL A 116 13.63 -9.80 -2.82
C VAL A 116 14.76 -9.82 -1.78
N CYS A 117 14.49 -9.36 -0.56
CA CYS A 117 15.46 -9.37 0.53
C CYS A 117 15.56 -10.74 1.26
N ASN A 118 14.70 -11.71 0.94
CA ASN A 118 14.71 -13.05 1.54
C ASN A 118 15.96 -13.82 1.10
N GLY A 119 16.69 -14.39 2.06
CA GLY A 119 17.95 -15.08 1.83
C GLY A 119 19.09 -14.18 1.34
N THR A 120 18.98 -12.85 1.51
CA THR A 120 20.01 -11.90 1.07
C THR A 120 20.42 -10.96 2.20
N VAL A 121 19.84 -9.76 2.27
CA VAL A 121 20.21 -8.69 3.20
C VAL A 121 19.27 -8.59 4.41
N CYS A 122 18.13 -9.29 4.39
CA CYS A 122 17.16 -9.25 5.48
C CYS A 122 17.60 -10.16 6.64
N GLU A 123 17.87 -9.57 7.80
CA GLU A 123 18.18 -10.30 9.05
C GLU A 123 17.00 -11.15 9.57
N TYR A 124 15.77 -10.87 9.13
CA TYR A 124 14.56 -11.63 9.48
C TYR A 124 14.24 -12.75 8.47
N SER A 125 15.09 -12.95 7.46
CA SER A 125 14.93 -14.05 6.51
C SER A 125 15.06 -15.39 7.25
N GLY A 126 14.02 -16.24 7.18
CA GLY A 126 14.10 -17.64 7.62
C GLY A 126 14.93 -18.54 6.70
N THR A 127 15.36 -18.03 5.53
CA THR A 127 16.20 -18.76 4.58
C THR A 127 17.67 -18.62 4.97
N GLU A 128 18.33 -19.75 5.26
CA GLU A 128 19.78 -19.78 5.49
C GLU A 128 20.55 -19.59 4.17
N ILE A 129 21.50 -18.65 4.16
CA ILE A 129 22.44 -18.50 3.05
C ILE A 129 23.49 -19.59 3.19
N ILE A 130 23.68 -20.43 2.18
CA ILE A 130 24.80 -21.39 2.16
C ILE A 130 26.11 -20.57 2.19
N GLY A 131 26.80 -20.58 3.35
CA GLY A 131 28.04 -19.83 3.60
C GLY A 131 27.90 -18.59 4.50
N GLY A 132 26.70 -18.23 4.94
CA GLY A 132 26.45 -17.14 5.91
C GLY A 132 26.08 -17.67 7.29
N LYS A 133 26.53 -17.01 8.37
CA LYS A 133 26.10 -17.35 9.74
C LYS A 133 24.60 -17.09 9.88
N GLY A 134 23.78 -18.13 9.87
CA GLY A 134 22.35 -18.05 10.18
C GLY A 134 22.15 -17.53 11.60
N ASN A 135 21.24 -16.56 11.78
CA ASN A 135 20.89 -16.02 13.09
C ASN A 135 19.67 -16.79 13.63
N GLU A 136 19.71 -17.21 14.89
CA GLU A 136 18.74 -18.12 15.51
C GLU A 136 17.33 -17.54 15.70
N SER A 137 17.08 -16.29 15.28
CA SER A 137 15.76 -15.64 15.32
C SER A 137 14.87 -15.94 14.11
N SER A 138 15.09 -17.07 13.43
CA SER A 138 14.30 -17.49 12.27
C SER A 138 12.81 -17.60 12.61
N CYS A 139 11.94 -17.27 11.65
CA CYS A 139 10.51 -17.54 11.71
C CYS A 139 10.23 -19.04 11.90
N ARG A 140 10.27 -19.52 13.14
CA ARG A 140 9.74 -20.83 13.53
C ARG A 140 8.28 -20.61 13.87
N GLU A 141 7.42 -21.22 13.08
CA GLU A 141 5.98 -21.28 13.35
C GLU A 141 5.75 -22.13 14.62
N GLU A 142 4.87 -21.63 15.51
CA GLU A 142 3.95 -22.46 16.29
C GLU A 142 2.63 -22.60 15.50
#